data_AF-A0AAU9CRU8-F1
#
_entry.id   AF-A0AAU9CRU8-F1
#
_cell.length_a   1.000
_cell.length_b   1.000
_cell.length_c   1.000
_cell.angle_alpha   90.00
_cell.angle_beta   90.00
_cell.angle_gamma   90.00
#
_symmetry.space_group_name_H-M   'P 1'
#
loop_
_entity.id
_entity.type
_entity.pdbx_description
1 polymer ?
#
loop_
_entity_poly.entity_id
_entity_poly.type
_entity_poly.pdbx_seq_one_letter_code
_entity_poly.pdbx_strand_id
1 'polypeptide(L)'
;MDIAEKYKEGIEFLKKEKYAEATQAFDQILESEPEHYEATCMRAKALAKSGKFDEAVSDWQTAVTIRPNDADVFSEFGITLHMCGRNDEALKHFTHAIKLEPENAYRYSSRAFVKSRIGDTKGAIADYEHALELDPDDAISLNNKGMLEEKLGRTRKAKESFAKADSLDKDKQKNILEKNRNPKKHEQKAPETKGESKSVTLKQKVTEEKTVQGQPEKLTFGYFAKTLKDVLTSSEIRQEFMSFVKSLFKK
;
A
#
# COMPACT_ATOMS: atom_id res chain seq x y z
N MET A 1 23.32 22.63 -7.71
CA MET A 1 22.48 21.48 -8.09
C MET A 1 21.07 21.99 -8.32
N ASP A 2 20.36 21.50 -9.34
CA ASP A 2 18.94 21.80 -9.49
C ASP A 2 18.13 20.88 -8.56
N ILE A 3 17.56 21.46 -7.50
CA ILE A 3 16.80 20.74 -6.48
C ILE A 3 15.56 20.09 -7.08
N ALA A 4 14.86 20.79 -7.98
CA ALA A 4 13.63 20.28 -8.57
C ALA A 4 13.92 19.07 -9.47
N GLU A 5 15.01 19.12 -10.22
CA GLU A 5 15.44 17.99 -11.05
C GLU A 5 15.90 16.81 -10.20
N LYS A 6 16.69 17.06 -9.15
CA LYS A 6 17.15 16.01 -8.24
C LYS A 6 15.99 15.35 -7.48
N TYR A 7 14.99 16.14 -7.09
CA TYR A 7 13.79 15.64 -6.45
C TYR A 7 13.02 14.70 -7.38
N LYS A 8 12.82 15.07 -8.66
CA LYS A 8 12.19 14.19 -9.65
C LYS A 8 12.96 12.89 -9.85
N GLU A 9 14.29 12.96 -9.89
CA GLU A 9 15.15 11.79 -9.98
C GLU A 9 14.93 10.84 -8.79
N GLY A 10 14.91 11.36 -7.56
CA GLY A 10 14.60 10.59 -6.35
C GLY A 10 13.22 9.93 -6.39
N ILE A 11 12.19 10.64 -6.84
CA ILE A 11 10.84 10.09 -7.03
C ILE A 11 10.83 8.98 -8.09
N GLU A 12 11.58 9.13 -9.18
CA GLU A 12 11.67 8.11 -10.22
C GLU A 12 12.38 6.83 -9.72
N PHE A 13 13.39 6.98 -8.88
CA PHE A 13 14.00 5.84 -8.20
C PHE A 13 13.03 5.14 -7.24
N LEU A 14 12.22 5.88 -6.48
CA LEU A 14 11.17 5.30 -5.63
C LEU A 14 10.17 4.46 -6.44
N LYS A 15 9.72 4.96 -7.60
CA LYS A 15 8.81 4.22 -8.49
C LYS A 15 9.41 2.93 -9.03
N LYS A 16 10.73 2.89 -9.19
CA LYS A 16 11.50 1.71 -9.62
C LYS A 16 11.95 0.83 -8.46
N GLU A 17 11.52 1.15 -7.23
CA GLU A 17 11.92 0.46 -5.99
C GLU A 17 13.43 0.49 -5.73
N LYS A 18 14.12 1.46 -6.33
CA LYS A 18 15.55 1.71 -6.17
C LYS A 18 15.80 2.58 -4.96
N TYR A 19 15.56 2.03 -3.78
CA TYR A 19 15.51 2.81 -2.54
C TYR A 19 16.85 3.44 -2.16
N ALA A 20 17.98 2.76 -2.45
CA ALA A 20 19.31 3.32 -2.14
C ALA A 20 19.62 4.55 -3.01
N GLU A 21 19.35 4.47 -4.31
CA GLU A 21 19.52 5.59 -5.23
C GLU A 21 18.54 6.73 -4.93
N ALA A 22 17.30 6.40 -4.53
CA ALA A 22 16.34 7.41 -4.06
C ALA A 22 16.86 8.15 -2.82
N THR A 23 17.33 7.42 -1.79
CA THR A 23 17.93 8.02 -0.59
C THR A 23 19.09 8.93 -0.95
N GLN A 24 20.02 8.49 -1.81
CA GLN A 24 21.15 9.31 -2.24
C GLN A 24 20.70 10.58 -2.97
N ALA A 25 19.64 10.52 -3.78
CA ALA A 25 19.10 11.69 -4.45
C ALA A 25 18.54 12.71 -3.45
N PHE A 26 17.81 12.25 -2.43
CA PHE A 26 17.30 13.12 -1.37
C PHE A 26 18.40 13.62 -0.43
N ASP A 27 19.45 12.83 -0.17
CA ASP A 27 20.62 13.27 0.60
C ASP A 27 21.27 14.50 -0.04
N GLN A 28 21.47 14.51 -1.35
CA GLN A 28 22.05 15.66 -2.07
C GLN A 28 21.20 16.93 -1.91
N ILE A 29 19.87 16.78 -1.88
CA ILE A 29 18.95 17.90 -1.59
C ILE A 29 19.17 18.40 -0.17
N LEU A 30 19.22 17.49 0.81
CA LEU A 30 19.35 17.83 2.23
C LEU A 30 20.75 18.33 2.60
N GLU A 31 21.79 18.02 1.83
CA GLU A 31 23.11 18.64 1.96
C GLU A 31 23.07 20.14 1.59
N SER A 32 22.20 20.52 0.64
CA SER A 32 22.05 21.89 0.18
C SER A 32 21.02 22.67 0.99
N GLU A 33 19.90 22.01 1.34
CA GLU A 33 18.78 22.55 2.08
C GLU A 33 18.36 21.58 3.20
N PRO A 34 19.01 21.64 4.38
CA PRO A 34 18.80 20.68 5.46
C PRO A 34 17.36 20.61 6.00
N GLU A 35 16.58 21.67 5.80
CA GLU A 35 15.17 21.76 6.24
C GLU A 35 14.18 21.55 5.08
N HIS A 36 14.62 21.00 3.94
CA HIS A 36 13.72 20.72 2.81
C HIS A 36 12.73 19.61 3.15
N TYR A 37 11.52 20.01 3.54
CA TYR A 37 10.47 19.13 4.05
C TYR A 37 10.14 17.94 3.13
N GLU A 38 9.87 18.18 1.85
CA GLU A 38 9.44 17.13 0.94
C GLU A 38 10.56 16.09 0.73
N ALA A 39 11.81 16.53 0.61
CA ALA A 39 12.96 15.64 0.50
C ALA A 39 13.15 14.80 1.77
N THR A 40 13.01 15.39 2.96
CA THR A 40 13.03 14.67 4.25
C THR A 40 11.94 13.59 4.29
N CYS A 41 10.70 13.92 3.94
CA CYS A 41 9.60 12.95 3.91
C CYS A 41 9.85 11.81 2.91
N MET A 42 10.35 12.13 1.71
CA MET A 42 10.60 11.11 0.69
C MET A 42 11.81 10.23 1.04
N ARG A 43 12.84 10.79 1.68
CA ARG A 43 13.97 10.02 2.20
C ARG A 43 13.53 9.07 3.31
N ALA A 44 12.70 9.53 4.25
CA ALA A 44 12.11 8.69 5.29
C ALA A 44 11.36 7.49 4.70
N LYS A 45 10.53 7.72 3.66
CA LYS A 45 9.81 6.65 2.94
C LYS A 45 10.77 5.66 2.26
N ALA A 46 11.81 6.14 1.59
CA ALA A 46 12.82 5.29 0.95
C ALA A 46 13.57 4.42 1.99
N LEU A 47 13.98 5.03 3.10
CA LEU A 47 14.66 4.37 4.21
C LEU A 47 13.78 3.28 4.84
N ALA A 48 12.51 3.60 5.14
CA ALA A 48 11.57 2.62 5.69
C ALA A 48 11.33 1.44 4.73
N LYS A 49 11.21 1.70 3.42
CA LYS A 49 11.05 0.64 2.41
C LYS A 49 12.30 -0.23 2.23
N SER A 50 13.48 0.30 2.51
CA SER A 50 14.74 -0.46 2.52
C SER A 50 15.08 -1.11 3.87
N GLY A 51 14.18 -0.99 4.87
CA GLY A 51 14.36 -1.57 6.21
C GLY A 51 15.28 -0.78 7.13
N LYS A 52 15.74 0.40 6.72
CA LYS A 52 16.57 1.32 7.51
C LYS A 52 15.70 2.17 8.42
N PHE A 53 15.11 1.52 9.42
CA PHE A 53 14.03 2.12 10.21
C PHE A 53 14.50 3.22 11.15
N ASP A 54 15.70 3.12 11.73
CA ASP A 54 16.19 4.13 12.68
C ASP A 54 16.44 5.47 11.99
N GLU A 55 17.04 5.44 10.80
CA GLU A 55 17.24 6.62 9.97
C GLU A 55 15.90 7.19 9.47
N ALA A 56 14.96 6.32 9.06
CA ALA A 56 13.62 6.76 8.68
C ALA A 56 12.88 7.45 9.83
N VAL A 57 13.00 6.92 11.05
CA VAL A 57 12.42 7.54 12.26
C VAL A 57 13.04 8.91 12.52
N SER A 58 14.36 9.05 12.36
CA SER A 58 15.03 10.35 12.50
C SER A 58 14.50 11.39 11.50
N ASP A 59 14.27 10.99 10.26
CA ASP A 59 13.69 11.89 9.25
C ASP A 59 12.25 12.25 9.57
N TRP A 60 11.44 11.30 10.06
CA TRP A 60 10.09 11.59 10.47
C TRP A 60 10.01 12.52 11.68
N GLN A 61 10.93 12.39 12.65
CA GLN A 61 11.04 13.33 13.77
C GLN A 61 11.33 14.75 13.29
N THR A 62 12.22 14.89 12.30
CA THR A 62 12.48 16.17 11.64
C THR A 62 11.24 16.68 10.92
N ALA A 63 10.55 15.84 10.13
CA ALA A 63 9.37 16.23 9.36
C ALA A 63 8.21 16.73 10.24
N VAL A 64 7.91 16.07 11.37
CA VAL A 64 6.88 16.54 12.31
C VAL A 64 7.29 17.82 13.05
N THR A 65 8.58 18.11 13.15
CA THR A 65 9.08 19.37 13.70
C THR A 65 8.90 20.52 12.70
N ILE A 66 9.16 20.26 11.41
CA ILE A 66 9.00 21.26 10.34
C ILE A 66 7.52 21.57 10.08
N ARG A 67 6.65 20.55 10.04
CA ARG A 67 5.19 20.71 9.86
C ARG A 67 4.41 20.02 10.99
N PRO A 68 4.24 20.67 12.15
CA PRO A 68 3.58 20.07 13.32
C PRO A 68 2.07 19.89 13.18
N ASN A 69 1.46 20.44 12.12
CA ASN A 69 0.02 20.36 11.87
C ASN A 69 -0.32 19.50 10.63
N ASP A 70 0.63 18.71 10.11
CA ASP A 70 0.42 17.83 8.96
C ASP A 70 0.07 16.41 9.42
N ALA A 71 -1.23 16.08 9.40
CA ALA A 71 -1.72 14.78 9.88
C ALA A 71 -1.22 13.58 9.05
N ASP A 72 -0.87 13.79 7.78
CA ASP A 72 -0.31 12.73 6.93
C ASP A 72 1.06 12.32 7.42
N VAL A 73 1.92 13.27 7.80
CA VAL A 73 3.24 12.96 8.38
C VAL A 73 3.13 12.16 9.65
N PHE A 74 2.23 12.55 10.56
CA PHE A 74 2.01 11.79 11.79
C PHE A 74 1.54 10.35 11.50
N SER A 75 0.70 10.16 10.48
CA SER A 75 0.25 8.83 10.07
C SER A 75 1.40 8.00 9.49
N GLU A 76 2.21 8.57 8.59
CA GLU A 76 3.36 7.91 7.96
C GLU A 76 4.47 7.58 8.96
N PHE A 77 4.68 8.46 9.95
CA PHE A 77 5.58 8.21 11.06
C PHE A 77 5.05 7.04 11.91
N GLY A 78 3.75 7.03 12.23
CA GLY A 78 3.10 5.92 12.91
C GLY A 78 3.26 4.58 12.17
N ILE A 79 3.11 4.58 10.85
CA ILE A 79 3.34 3.38 10.00
C ILE A 79 4.79 2.90 10.14
N THR A 80 5.75 3.80 10.04
CA THR A 80 7.19 3.46 10.13
C THR A 80 7.55 2.89 11.49
N LEU A 81 7.04 3.48 12.57
CA LEU A 81 7.21 2.98 13.94
C LEU A 81 6.59 1.58 14.11
N HIS A 82 5.42 1.33 13.52
CA HIS A 82 4.81 0.01 13.53
C HIS A 82 5.69 -1.01 12.78
N MET A 83 6.24 -0.65 11.62
CA MET A 83 7.11 -1.53 10.83
C MET A 83 8.39 -1.95 11.59
N CYS A 84 8.91 -1.09 12.48
CA CYS A 84 10.06 -1.43 13.33
C CYS A 84 9.68 -1.97 14.72
N GLY A 85 8.40 -2.27 14.96
CA GLY A 85 7.92 -2.91 16.19
C GLY A 85 7.62 -1.97 17.35
N ARG A 86 7.77 -0.65 17.18
CA ARG A 86 7.52 0.40 18.19
C ARG A 86 6.02 0.77 18.22
N ASN A 87 5.19 -0.21 18.51
CA ASN A 87 3.72 -0.12 18.36
C ASN A 87 3.06 0.94 19.26
N ASP A 88 3.49 1.09 20.51
CA ASP A 88 2.90 2.07 21.42
C ASP A 88 3.15 3.52 20.97
N GLU A 89 4.33 3.77 20.40
CA GLU A 89 4.67 5.07 19.83
C GLU A 89 3.89 5.31 18.53
N ALA A 90 3.76 4.28 17.69
CA ALA A 90 2.93 4.35 16.49
C ALA A 90 1.49 4.80 16.82
N LEU A 91 0.86 4.18 17.83
CA LEU A 91 -0.50 4.53 18.26
C LEU A 91 -0.62 5.98 18.77
N LYS A 92 0.42 6.53 19.40
CA LYS A 92 0.44 7.94 19.81
C LYS A 92 0.43 8.88 18.60
N HIS A 93 1.22 8.58 17.57
CA HIS A 93 1.25 9.39 16.35
C HIS A 93 -0.05 9.29 15.54
N PHE A 94 -0.65 8.10 15.39
CA PHE A 94 -1.99 7.98 14.80
C PHE A 94 -3.05 8.76 15.60
N THR A 95 -2.98 8.71 16.92
CA THR A 95 -3.89 9.48 17.78
C THR A 95 -3.70 10.98 17.62
N HIS A 96 -2.47 11.44 17.39
CA HIS A 96 -2.19 12.83 17.07
C HIS A 96 -2.77 13.22 15.70
N ALA A 97 -2.59 12.40 14.67
CA ALA A 97 -3.19 12.62 13.35
C ALA A 97 -4.72 12.73 13.42
N ILE A 98 -5.38 11.90 14.23
CA ILE A 98 -6.83 11.99 14.49
C ILE A 98 -7.20 13.31 15.18
N LYS A 99 -6.39 13.81 16.12
CA LYS A 99 -6.65 15.10 16.77
C LYS A 99 -6.57 16.28 15.79
N LEU A 100 -5.68 16.19 14.81
CA LEU A 100 -5.53 17.22 13.76
C LEU A 100 -6.71 17.17 12.77
N GLU A 101 -7.19 15.96 12.43
CA GLU A 101 -8.28 15.75 11.47
C GLU A 101 -9.36 14.80 12.04
N PRO A 102 -10.19 15.27 12.99
CA PRO A 102 -11.15 14.41 13.69
C PRO A 102 -12.32 13.93 12.82
N GLU A 103 -12.60 14.61 11.72
CA GLU A 103 -13.68 14.29 10.77
C GLU A 103 -13.18 13.49 9.55
N ASN A 104 -11.91 13.06 9.56
CA ASN A 104 -11.34 12.28 8.46
C ASN A 104 -11.38 10.78 8.78
N ALA A 105 -12.30 10.06 8.14
CA ALA A 105 -12.48 8.61 8.29
C ALA A 105 -11.17 7.82 8.10
N TYR A 106 -10.30 8.25 7.19
CA TYR A 106 -9.03 7.59 6.89
C TYR A 106 -8.09 7.53 8.11
N ARG A 107 -8.15 8.51 9.01
CA ARG A 107 -7.30 8.54 10.21
C ARG A 107 -7.65 7.43 11.18
N TYR A 108 -8.94 7.19 11.35
CA TYR A 108 -9.44 6.10 12.18
C TYR A 108 -9.16 4.74 11.53
N SER A 109 -9.45 4.57 10.24
CA SER A 109 -9.21 3.29 9.55
C SER A 109 -7.73 2.91 9.50
N SER A 110 -6.83 3.89 9.38
CA SER A 110 -5.37 3.69 9.47
C SER A 110 -4.94 3.19 10.84
N ARG A 111 -5.43 3.82 11.93
CA ARG A 111 -5.14 3.36 13.31
C ARG A 111 -5.77 2.00 13.58
N ALA A 112 -6.98 1.76 13.08
CA ALA A 112 -7.69 0.49 13.19
C ALA A 112 -6.88 -0.66 12.57
N PHE A 113 -6.32 -0.43 11.38
CA PHE A 113 -5.45 -1.40 10.71
C PHE A 113 -4.27 -1.77 11.61
N VAL A 114 -3.55 -0.79 12.17
CA VAL A 114 -2.41 -1.07 13.06
C VAL A 114 -2.83 -1.78 14.34
N LYS A 115 -3.91 -1.34 15.00
CA LYS A 115 -4.51 -2.02 16.16
C LYS A 115 -4.83 -3.48 15.87
N SER A 116 -5.37 -3.77 14.69
CA SER A 116 -5.70 -5.14 14.27
C SER A 116 -4.44 -6.02 14.18
N ARG A 117 -3.34 -5.47 13.65
CA ARG A 117 -2.06 -6.18 13.47
C ARG A 117 -1.35 -6.47 14.78
N ILE A 118 -1.49 -5.60 15.78
CA ILE A 118 -0.92 -5.80 17.12
C ILE A 118 -1.84 -6.61 18.06
N GLY A 119 -3.01 -7.05 17.57
CA GLY A 119 -3.92 -7.92 18.30
C GLY A 119 -5.02 -7.20 19.10
N ASP A 120 -5.04 -5.87 19.13
CA ASP A 120 -6.15 -5.08 19.70
C ASP A 120 -7.38 -5.11 18.79
N THR A 121 -8.01 -6.28 18.76
CA THR A 121 -9.14 -6.57 17.87
C THR A 121 -10.36 -5.74 18.24
N LYS A 122 -10.58 -5.48 19.54
CA LYS A 122 -11.72 -4.68 20.01
C LYS A 122 -11.53 -3.20 19.68
N GLY A 123 -10.34 -2.64 19.94
CA GLY A 123 -10.04 -1.25 19.61
C GLY A 123 -9.99 -0.99 18.10
N ALA A 124 -9.56 -1.97 17.30
CA ALA A 124 -9.62 -1.89 15.85
C ALA A 124 -11.07 -1.84 15.33
N ILE A 125 -11.96 -2.69 15.85
CA ILE A 125 -13.39 -2.63 15.48
C ILE A 125 -13.99 -1.27 15.84
N ALA A 126 -13.67 -0.73 17.02
CA ALA A 126 -14.19 0.59 17.44
C ALA A 126 -13.73 1.72 16.50
N ASP A 127 -12.44 1.73 16.10
CA ASP A 127 -11.94 2.71 15.15
C ASP A 127 -12.56 2.54 13.75
N TYR A 128 -12.75 1.30 13.27
CA TYR A 128 -13.47 1.08 12.00
C TYR A 128 -14.93 1.49 12.08
N GLU A 129 -15.60 1.27 13.21
CA GLU A 129 -16.97 1.73 13.42
C GLU A 129 -17.07 3.24 13.30
N HIS A 130 -16.16 3.98 13.93
CA HIS A 130 -16.15 5.43 13.83
C HIS A 130 -15.75 5.92 12.42
N ALA A 131 -14.80 5.26 11.75
CA ALA A 131 -14.50 5.54 10.35
C ALA A 131 -15.75 5.39 9.46
N LEU A 132 -16.58 4.37 9.71
CA LEU A 132 -17.81 4.10 8.97
C LEU A 132 -19.00 4.98 9.37
N GLU A 133 -18.94 5.66 10.51
CA GLU A 133 -19.88 6.74 10.85
C GLU A 133 -19.60 7.98 9.98
N LEU A 134 -18.31 8.27 9.73
CA LEU A 134 -17.85 9.39 8.90
C LEU A 134 -17.95 9.11 7.40
N ASP A 135 -17.57 7.90 6.97
CA ASP A 135 -17.67 7.42 5.59
C ASP A 135 -18.34 6.03 5.54
N PRO A 136 -19.68 5.99 5.42
CA PRO A 136 -20.43 4.74 5.39
C PRO A 136 -20.15 3.83 4.20
N ASP A 137 -19.50 4.35 3.15
CA ASP A 137 -19.27 3.69 1.87
C ASP A 137 -17.82 3.17 1.72
N ASP A 138 -17.02 3.21 2.80
CA ASP A 138 -15.69 2.58 2.83
C ASP A 138 -15.80 1.05 2.93
N ALA A 139 -15.86 0.42 1.75
CA ALA A 139 -15.88 -1.03 1.60
C ALA A 139 -14.64 -1.72 2.21
N ILE A 140 -13.49 -1.05 2.27
CA ILE A 140 -12.27 -1.63 2.88
C ILE A 140 -12.45 -1.70 4.39
N SER A 141 -12.92 -0.63 5.01
CA SER A 141 -13.21 -0.60 6.45
C SER A 141 -14.31 -1.60 6.83
N LEU A 142 -15.36 -1.77 6.01
CA LEU A 142 -16.40 -2.79 6.22
C LEU A 142 -15.82 -4.21 6.19
N ASN A 143 -15.01 -4.53 5.18
CA ASN A 143 -14.38 -5.85 5.06
C ASN A 143 -13.42 -6.12 6.22
N ASN A 144 -12.58 -5.15 6.58
CA ASN A 144 -11.65 -5.30 7.71
C ASN A 144 -12.40 -5.49 9.04
N LYS A 145 -13.47 -4.71 9.27
CA LYS A 145 -14.34 -4.89 10.44
C LYS A 145 -14.97 -6.29 10.44
N GLY A 146 -15.51 -6.75 9.31
CA GLY A 146 -16.12 -8.08 9.19
C GLY A 146 -15.15 -9.21 9.54
N MET A 147 -13.90 -9.15 9.06
CA MET A 147 -12.86 -10.13 9.41
C MET A 147 -12.56 -10.16 10.91
N LEU A 148 -12.50 -8.99 11.56
CA LEU A 148 -12.26 -8.90 13.00
C LEU A 148 -13.46 -9.38 13.82
N GLU A 149 -14.68 -9.14 13.35
CA GLU A 149 -15.90 -9.67 13.97
C GLU A 149 -15.96 -11.20 13.89
N GLU A 150 -15.58 -11.79 12.75
CA GLU A 150 -15.45 -13.24 12.60
C GLU A 150 -14.41 -13.82 13.56
N LYS A 151 -13.24 -13.17 13.68
CA LYS A 151 -12.20 -13.55 14.64
C LYS A 151 -12.71 -13.56 16.10
N LEU A 152 -13.69 -12.73 16.43
CA LEU A 152 -14.35 -12.70 17.75
C LEU A 152 -15.57 -13.63 17.86
N GLY A 153 -15.87 -14.45 16.84
CA GLY A 153 -17.06 -15.32 16.80
C GLY A 153 -18.37 -14.57 16.60
N ARG A 154 -18.35 -13.29 16.19
CA ARG A 154 -19.54 -12.46 15.96
C ARG A 154 -20.09 -12.67 14.55
N THR A 155 -20.37 -13.92 14.19
CA THR A 155 -20.70 -14.34 12.82
C THR A 155 -21.83 -13.53 12.18
N ARG A 156 -22.87 -13.18 12.94
CA ARG A 156 -23.99 -12.37 12.40
C ARG A 156 -23.52 -10.98 11.98
N LYS A 157 -22.77 -10.29 12.83
CA LYS A 157 -22.28 -8.93 12.52
C LYS A 157 -21.28 -8.95 11.36
N ALA A 158 -20.39 -9.94 11.32
CA ALA A 158 -19.45 -10.11 10.21
C ALA A 158 -20.19 -10.23 8.87
N LYS A 159 -21.24 -11.06 8.80
CA LYS A 159 -22.09 -11.19 7.61
C LYS A 159 -22.75 -9.87 7.21
N GLU A 160 -23.23 -9.09 8.16
CA GLU A 160 -23.80 -7.76 7.90
C GLU A 160 -22.76 -6.80 7.32
N SER A 161 -21.56 -6.75 7.91
CA SER A 161 -20.43 -5.94 7.44
C SER A 161 -20.03 -6.30 6.00
N PHE A 162 -19.85 -7.60 5.69
CA PHE A 162 -19.51 -8.06 4.33
C PHE A 162 -20.63 -7.80 3.32
N ALA A 163 -21.88 -8.07 3.69
CA ALA A 163 -23.02 -7.82 2.81
C ALA A 163 -23.14 -6.33 2.43
N LYS A 164 -22.87 -5.43 3.38
CA LYS A 164 -22.81 -3.99 3.10
C LYS A 164 -21.66 -3.68 2.14
N ALA A 165 -20.45 -4.21 2.37
CA ALA A 165 -19.31 -4.01 1.46
C ALA A 165 -19.63 -4.48 0.02
N ASP A 166 -20.25 -5.65 -0.13
CA ASP A 166 -20.64 -6.21 -1.43
C ASP A 166 -21.71 -5.37 -2.14
N SER A 167 -22.64 -4.78 -1.39
CA SER A 167 -23.67 -3.90 -1.98
C SER A 167 -23.07 -2.65 -2.62
N LEU A 168 -22.01 -2.09 -2.03
CA LEU A 168 -21.33 -0.90 -2.54
C LEU A 168 -20.64 -1.17 -3.88
N ASP A 169 -20.04 -2.35 -4.06
CA ASP A 169 -19.45 -2.74 -5.35
C ASP A 169 -20.53 -2.93 -6.43
N LYS A 170 -21.66 -3.56 -6.08
CA LYS A 170 -22.79 -3.70 -7.01
C LYS A 170 -23.39 -2.35 -7.42
N ASP A 171 -23.54 -1.42 -6.49
CA ASP A 171 -24.05 -0.08 -6.78
C ASP A 171 -23.05 0.70 -7.64
N LYS A 172 -21.75 0.58 -7.38
CA LYS A 172 -20.70 1.17 -8.21
C LYS A 172 -20.76 0.62 -9.64
N GLN A 173 -20.88 -0.69 -9.81
CA GLN A 173 -21.00 -1.34 -11.12
C GLN A 173 -22.29 -0.92 -11.85
N LYS A 174 -23.43 -0.89 -11.16
CA LYS A 174 -24.71 -0.44 -11.72
C LYS A 174 -24.64 1.02 -12.18
N ASN A 175 -24.06 1.91 -11.38
CA ASN A 175 -23.88 3.32 -11.71
C ASN A 175 -22.98 3.51 -12.94
N ILE A 176 -21.93 2.70 -13.09
CA ILE A 176 -21.09 2.70 -14.31
C ILE A 176 -21.89 2.25 -15.53
N LEU A 177 -22.69 1.19 -15.40
CA LEU A 177 -23.55 0.68 -16.48
C LEU A 177 -24.64 1.68 -16.89
N GLU A 178 -25.24 2.39 -15.94
CA GLU A 178 -26.23 3.44 -16.22
C GLU A 178 -25.60 4.68 -16.87
N LYS A 179 -24.42 5.12 -16.42
CA LYS A 179 -23.66 6.20 -17.08
C LYS A 179 -23.28 5.85 -18.52
N ASN A 180 -22.89 4.59 -18.77
CA ASN A 180 -22.56 4.11 -20.11
C ASN A 180 -23.79 3.92 -21.00
N ARG A 181 -24.97 3.69 -20.42
CA ARG A 181 -26.26 3.61 -21.14
C ARG A 181 -26.83 4.98 -21.49
N ASN A 182 -26.45 6.05 -20.79
CA ASN A 182 -27.02 7.37 -21.03
C ASN A 182 -25.98 8.51 -20.97
N PRO A 183 -25.05 8.59 -21.95
CA PRO A 183 -23.98 9.59 -21.96
C PRO A 183 -24.45 11.05 -22.14
N LYS A 184 -25.76 11.32 -22.34
CA LYS A 184 -26.29 12.64 -22.75
C LYS A 184 -26.89 13.53 -21.64
N LYS A 185 -26.66 13.26 -20.35
CA LYS A 185 -27.26 14.09 -19.27
C LYS A 185 -26.31 14.97 -18.45
N HIS A 186 -25.02 15.01 -18.76
CA HIS A 186 -24.09 15.96 -18.16
C HIS A 186 -23.32 16.77 -19.21
N GLU A 187 -24.04 17.44 -20.11
CA GLU A 187 -23.56 18.66 -20.75
C GLU A 187 -24.06 19.86 -19.93
N GLN A 188 -23.36 20.19 -18.85
CA GLN A 188 -23.28 21.58 -18.44
C GLN A 188 -22.16 22.21 -19.24
N LYS A 189 -22.54 23.15 -20.11
CA LYS A 189 -21.68 23.89 -21.04
C LYS A 189 -20.40 24.39 -20.37
N ALA A 190 -19.25 23.95 -20.90
CA ALA A 190 -17.98 24.65 -20.78
C ALA A 190 -17.56 25.13 -22.19
N PRO A 191 -16.94 26.32 -22.30
CA PRO A 191 -16.79 27.03 -23.57
C PRO A 191 -15.77 26.35 -24.50
N GLU A 192 -16.09 26.39 -25.79
CA GLU A 192 -15.24 25.94 -26.89
C GLU A 192 -13.87 26.64 -26.85
N THR A 193 -12.80 25.86 -26.76
CA THR A 193 -11.47 26.28 -27.21
C THR A 193 -10.95 25.26 -28.20
N LYS A 194 -10.73 25.74 -29.42
CA LYS A 194 -10.11 25.03 -30.53
C LYS A 194 -8.66 24.71 -30.16
N GLY A 195 -8.27 23.44 -30.28
CA GLY A 195 -6.90 23.00 -30.13
C GLY A 195 -6.76 21.58 -30.67
N GLU A 196 -6.17 21.46 -31.85
CA GLU A 196 -5.91 20.23 -32.56
C GLU A 196 -5.05 19.27 -31.73
N SER A 197 -5.45 18.00 -31.64
CA SER A 197 -4.53 16.91 -31.28
C SER A 197 -4.82 15.71 -32.17
N LYS A 198 -3.85 15.41 -33.04
CA LYS A 198 -3.81 14.28 -33.96
C LYS A 198 -3.60 13.00 -33.15
N SER A 199 -4.57 12.09 -33.19
CA SER A 199 -4.42 10.74 -32.67
C SER A 199 -3.51 9.91 -33.58
N VAL A 200 -2.34 9.54 -33.06
CA VAL A 200 -1.47 8.53 -33.67
C VAL A 200 -1.86 7.16 -33.10
N THR A 201 -2.55 6.36 -33.92
CA THR A 201 -2.88 4.96 -33.62
C THR A 201 -1.67 4.08 -33.91
N LEU A 202 -0.95 3.65 -32.88
CA LEU A 202 0.07 2.60 -33.00
C LEU A 202 -0.57 1.23 -32.80
N LYS A 203 -0.85 0.55 -33.92
CA LYS A 203 -1.08 -0.90 -33.98
C LYS A 203 0.23 -1.61 -33.67
N GLN A 204 0.33 -2.31 -32.55
CA GLN A 204 1.42 -3.26 -32.35
C GLN A 204 1.06 -4.60 -32.98
N LYS A 205 1.93 -4.99 -33.91
CA LYS A 205 1.97 -6.20 -34.69
C LYS A 205 2.55 -7.31 -33.82
N VAL A 206 1.78 -8.38 -33.61
CA VAL A 206 2.26 -9.62 -32.99
C VAL A 206 3.18 -10.29 -34.01
N THR A 207 4.43 -10.50 -33.64
CA THR A 207 5.37 -11.35 -34.39
C THR A 207 5.55 -12.64 -33.60
N GLU A 208 5.21 -13.74 -34.24
CA GLU A 208 5.49 -15.11 -33.82
C GLU A 208 7.01 -15.35 -33.90
N GLU A 209 7.61 -15.83 -32.80
CA GLU A 209 8.84 -16.62 -32.86
C GLU A 209 8.72 -17.87 -31.99
N LYS A 210 9.34 -18.92 -32.52
CA LYS A 210 9.07 -20.33 -32.28
C LYS A 210 9.63 -20.85 -30.95
N THR A 211 8.75 -21.58 -30.25
CA THR A 211 8.97 -22.87 -29.59
C THR A 211 10.39 -23.25 -29.13
N VAL A 212 10.60 -23.19 -27.82
CA VAL A 212 11.43 -24.17 -27.08
C VAL A 212 10.53 -24.78 -26.00
N GLN A 213 10.49 -26.11 -25.97
CA GLN A 213 9.56 -26.92 -25.18
C GLN A 213 9.82 -26.81 -23.67
N GLY A 214 8.73 -26.71 -22.90
CA GLY A 214 8.70 -26.76 -21.43
C GLY A 214 7.84 -25.66 -20.86
N GLN A 215 6.52 -25.87 -20.76
CA GLN A 215 5.62 -24.92 -20.10
C GLN A 215 6.04 -24.76 -18.62
N PRO A 216 6.18 -23.54 -18.08
CA PRO A 216 6.20 -23.37 -16.63
C PRO A 216 4.77 -23.61 -16.13
N GLU A 217 4.52 -24.78 -15.54
CA GLU A 217 3.28 -25.03 -14.82
C GLU A 217 3.09 -23.92 -13.78
N LYS A 218 1.89 -23.33 -13.73
CA LYS A 218 1.57 -22.28 -12.74
C LYS A 218 1.88 -22.82 -11.35
N LEU A 219 2.63 -22.07 -10.53
CA LEU A 219 2.83 -22.40 -9.13
C LEU A 219 1.47 -22.41 -8.43
N THR A 220 0.92 -23.61 -8.25
CA THR A 220 -0.29 -23.86 -7.49
C THR A 220 0.08 -24.52 -6.18
N PHE A 221 -0.77 -24.37 -5.16
CA PHE A 221 -0.61 -25.10 -3.90
C PHE A 221 -0.58 -26.62 -4.11
N GLY A 222 -1.32 -27.13 -5.10
CA GLY A 222 -1.29 -28.55 -5.49
C GLY A 222 0.08 -28.99 -6.00
N TYR A 223 0.74 -28.16 -6.81
CA TYR A 223 2.11 -28.42 -7.25
C TYR A 223 3.09 -28.40 -6.07
N PHE A 224 2.98 -27.42 -5.17
CA PHE A 224 3.79 -27.36 -3.95
C PHE A 224 3.63 -28.62 -3.09
N ALA A 225 2.40 -29.05 -2.80
CA ALA A 225 2.14 -30.24 -1.98
C ALA A 225 2.66 -31.53 -2.64
N LYS A 226 2.57 -31.64 -3.97
CA LYS A 226 3.12 -32.76 -4.73
C LYS A 226 4.65 -32.79 -4.63
N THR A 227 5.32 -31.67 -4.89
CA THR A 227 6.78 -31.56 -4.79
C THR A 227 7.25 -31.87 -3.37
N LEU A 228 6.53 -31.41 -2.34
CA LEU A 228 6.85 -31.71 -0.94
C LEU A 228 6.74 -33.22 -0.64
N LYS A 229 5.71 -33.87 -1.18
CA LYS A 229 5.55 -35.33 -1.07
C LYS A 229 6.69 -36.05 -1.76
N ASP A 230 7.07 -35.63 -2.97
CA ASP A 230 8.13 -36.25 -3.76
C ASP A 230 9.51 -36.13 -3.07
N VAL A 231 9.80 -35.01 -2.40
CA VAL A 231 10.99 -34.83 -1.53
C VAL A 231 10.98 -35.79 -0.33
N LEU A 232 9.81 -36.12 0.21
CA LEU A 232 9.69 -37.02 1.35
C LEU A 232 9.74 -38.50 0.96
N THR A 233 9.34 -38.86 -0.27
CA THR A 233 9.25 -40.27 -0.70
C THR A 233 10.43 -40.74 -1.55
N SER A 234 11.06 -39.88 -2.36
CA SER A 234 12.22 -40.23 -3.18
C SER A 234 13.53 -39.87 -2.49
N SER A 235 14.46 -40.84 -2.46
CA SER A 235 15.79 -40.63 -1.87
C SER A 235 16.66 -39.71 -2.71
N GLU A 236 16.46 -39.76 -4.04
CA GLU A 236 17.19 -39.00 -5.05
C GLU A 236 16.75 -37.52 -5.01
N ILE A 237 15.45 -37.26 -5.03
CA ILE A 237 14.90 -35.89 -4.96
C ILE A 237 15.26 -35.23 -3.62
N ARG A 238 15.28 -36.00 -2.53
CA ARG A 238 15.72 -35.50 -1.21
C ARG A 238 17.18 -35.07 -1.22
N GLN A 239 18.06 -35.80 -1.92
CA GLN A 239 19.47 -35.43 -2.03
C GLN A 239 19.67 -34.15 -2.83
N GLU A 240 18.96 -33.99 -3.95
CA GLU A 240 19.00 -32.78 -4.76
C GLU A 240 18.49 -31.56 -3.97
N PHE A 241 17.35 -31.70 -3.28
CA PHE A 241 16.80 -30.65 -2.44
C PHE A 241 17.76 -30.23 -1.32
N MET A 242 18.39 -31.18 -0.62
CA MET A 242 19.35 -30.86 0.44
C MET A 242 20.65 -30.25 -0.11
N SER A 243 21.07 -30.59 -1.33
CA SER A 243 22.18 -29.94 -2.02
C SER A 243 21.86 -28.47 -2.32
N PHE A 244 20.68 -28.21 -2.87
CA PHE A 244 20.17 -26.86 -3.11
C PHE A 244 20.09 -26.05 -1.80
N VAL A 245 19.48 -26.60 -0.74
CA VAL A 245 19.41 -25.93 0.57
C VAL A 245 20.80 -25.61 1.11
N LYS A 246 21.75 -26.55 1.02
CA LYS A 246 23.15 -26.29 1.44
C LYS A 246 23.82 -25.19 0.61
N SER A 247 23.49 -25.07 -0.68
CA SER A 247 24.03 -24.02 -1.56
C SER A 247 23.56 -22.62 -1.15
N LEU A 248 22.36 -22.49 -0.57
CA LEU A 248 21.83 -21.22 -0.07
C LEU A 248 22.56 -20.71 1.19
N PHE A 249 23.31 -21.56 1.89
CA PHE A 249 24.04 -21.22 3.11
C PHE A 249 25.57 -21.27 2.96
N LYS A 250 26.08 -21.59 1.76
CA LYS A 250 27.48 -21.33 1.42
C LYS A 250 27.58 -19.89 0.93
N LYS A 251 28.26 -19.05 1.72
CA LYS A 251 28.59 -17.65 1.40
C LYS A 251 29.19 -17.50 0.00
#